data_AF-A0A8H7SA53-F1
#
_entry.id   AF-A0A8H7SA53-F1
#
_cell.length_a   1.000
_cell.length_b   1.000
_cell.length_c   1.000
_cell.angle_alpha   90.00
_cell.angle_beta   90.00
_cell.angle_gamma   90.00
#
_symmetry.space_group_name_H-M   'P 1'
#
loop_
_entity.id
_entity.type
_entity.pdbx_description
1 polymer ?
#
loop_
_entity_poly.entity_id
_entity_poly.type
_entity_poly.pdbx_seq_one_letter_code
_entity_poly.pdbx_strand_id
1 'polypeptide(L)'
;MNNNITITTTAAAAAAATTSVLAPKRLTCLTTLFLELVQNLNNAIDKHDYTKVIDYTTLGIDQLLSKQRIILLDARAYAYSMQSQPDSAIVDAHRMIGHASMSPDGYFRKANVFTMYGKQLQAIEASERIMAQKRNKSQIDFITMLPADIVNVEIIPFFSSSTKAACLTVSKSWRRIIVDCSTLWEQLSVNDNDQETMQLFGMVPIIGCHVNQLSINAKLMTILTACFQFMKDGHFSKMKTLEIQGIGNNNQQEGLQGARIMIGFWKVRQTLTTLDINVGDSTSSVKLVDILLTCTNLVNLKFTTTYPLTLLLGNFSTMEQHSSLIDLEIKSKAITGSDIGILLQRCEQLRRLVLDTCDESVFDVINRYTPNLEILAYNTNFDIEQLQQSGSGNISEAELQNLYITHPDFTLNNIKNLTFWSCTGAQQFIVRSIRNTNTLRHLCVINVHDMDGLIETLMIMPPLLTLKFWDVNSITGRSSLIRLFERYARAVKKSHLTLNQAYFGFCDIISDEILSALTAINTLQKITFRQLINVSGGGINSMFDKLKSQLTYVSLENMNSITDDTIIVIGSLKKLNYLNLSALDYVTDKGIYELLGRLSPMLLSTLHLFLLPIPDKV
;
A
#
# COMPACT_ATOMS: atom_id res chain seq x y z
N MET A 1 43.94 -51.94 -7.47
CA MET A 1 42.69 -51.18 -7.76
C MET A 1 43.12 -49.74 -8.11
N ASN A 2 43.68 -49.48 -9.29
CA ASN A 2 43.02 -49.08 -10.54
C ASN A 2 41.87 -48.08 -10.38
N ASN A 3 42.14 -46.78 -10.67
CA ASN A 3 41.35 -45.89 -11.56
C ASN A 3 41.70 -44.39 -11.42
N ASN A 4 42.97 -43.98 -11.54
CA ASN A 4 43.33 -42.55 -11.59
C ASN A 4 44.27 -42.15 -12.76
N ILE A 5 44.36 -42.97 -13.82
CA ILE A 5 45.32 -42.75 -14.94
C ILE A 5 44.65 -42.36 -16.27
N THR A 6 43.33 -42.24 -16.37
CA THR A 6 42.66 -42.13 -17.69
C THR A 6 42.11 -40.76 -18.10
N ILE A 7 42.24 -39.70 -17.30
CA ILE A 7 41.62 -38.38 -17.63
C ILE A 7 42.65 -37.30 -18.02
N THR A 8 43.92 -37.42 -17.63
CA THR A 8 44.94 -36.38 -17.87
C THR A 8 45.66 -36.50 -19.21
N THR A 9 45.58 -37.66 -19.89
CA THR A 9 46.22 -37.88 -21.20
C THR A 9 45.36 -37.44 -22.39
N THR A 10 44.03 -37.34 -22.24
CA THR A 10 43.12 -36.96 -23.33
C THR A 10 43.02 -35.44 -23.55
N ALA A 11 43.14 -34.62 -22.50
CA ALA A 11 43.10 -33.15 -22.63
C ALA A 11 44.37 -32.57 -23.27
N ALA A 12 45.55 -33.13 -22.95
CA ALA A 12 46.83 -32.70 -23.52
C ALA A 12 46.98 -33.15 -24.99
N ALA A 13 46.51 -34.35 -25.33
CA ALA A 13 46.49 -34.85 -26.71
C ALA A 13 45.50 -34.08 -27.59
N ALA A 14 44.34 -33.66 -27.05
CA ALA A 14 43.34 -32.87 -27.77
C ALA A 14 43.85 -31.44 -28.11
N ALA A 15 44.68 -30.84 -27.25
CA ALA A 15 45.28 -29.52 -27.48
C ALA A 15 46.43 -29.55 -28.52
N ALA A 16 47.18 -30.66 -28.58
CA ALA A 16 48.23 -30.87 -29.59
C ALA A 16 47.66 -31.18 -30.98
N ALA A 17 46.54 -31.92 -31.06
CA ALA A 17 45.89 -32.26 -32.32
C ALA A 17 45.16 -31.07 -32.98
N THR A 18 44.71 -30.07 -32.21
CA THR A 18 44.01 -28.90 -32.74
C THR A 18 44.95 -27.81 -33.26
N THR A 19 46.23 -27.79 -32.87
CA THR A 19 47.15 -26.69 -33.20
C THR A 19 47.86 -26.85 -34.54
N SER A 20 48.05 -28.07 -35.07
CA SER A 20 48.76 -28.28 -36.34
C SER A 20 47.90 -27.95 -37.59
N VAL A 21 46.57 -27.94 -37.48
CA VAL A 21 45.64 -27.71 -38.60
C VAL A 21 45.18 -26.24 -38.70
N LEU A 22 45.39 -25.42 -37.66
CA LEU A 22 44.81 -24.08 -37.56
C LEU A 22 45.64 -22.96 -38.19
N ALA A 23 46.98 -23.10 -38.29
CA ALA A 23 47.84 -22.05 -38.84
C ALA A 23 47.63 -21.81 -40.36
N PRO A 24 47.53 -22.85 -41.23
CA PRO A 24 47.32 -22.64 -42.66
C PRO A 24 45.93 -22.09 -43.00
N LYS A 25 44.90 -22.51 -42.25
CA LYS A 25 43.51 -22.04 -42.42
C LYS A 25 43.30 -20.58 -42.01
N ARG A 26 44.07 -20.07 -41.05
CA ARG A 26 43.99 -18.66 -40.62
C ARG A 26 44.62 -17.70 -41.62
N LEU A 27 45.67 -18.10 -42.34
CA LEU A 27 46.27 -17.29 -43.42
C LEU A 27 45.39 -17.20 -44.67
N THR A 28 44.64 -18.26 -45.01
CA THR A 28 43.75 -18.27 -46.19
C THR A 28 42.52 -17.37 -46.01
N CYS A 29 42.01 -17.24 -44.78
CA CYS A 29 40.92 -16.33 -44.43
C CYS A 29 41.31 -14.84 -44.59
N LEU A 30 42.60 -14.51 -44.39
CA LEU A 30 43.15 -13.16 -44.52
C LEU A 30 43.14 -12.62 -45.96
N THR A 31 43.46 -13.48 -46.94
CA THR A 31 43.46 -13.11 -48.36
C THR A 31 42.07 -12.76 -48.89
N THR A 32 41.04 -13.48 -48.47
CA THR A 32 39.65 -13.27 -48.94
C THR A 32 39.07 -11.97 -48.38
N LEU A 33 39.29 -11.68 -47.10
CA LEU A 33 38.75 -10.51 -46.42
C LEU A 33 39.39 -9.21 -46.92
N PHE A 34 40.68 -9.26 -47.27
CA PHE A 34 41.39 -8.12 -47.87
C PHE A 34 40.93 -7.83 -49.31
N LEU A 35 40.71 -8.88 -50.12
CA LEU A 35 40.19 -8.74 -51.48
C LEU A 35 38.78 -8.12 -51.48
N GLU A 36 37.91 -8.56 -50.57
CA GLU A 36 36.54 -8.07 -50.45
C GLU A 36 36.47 -6.61 -49.99
N LEU A 37 37.34 -6.20 -49.05
CA LEU A 37 37.46 -4.81 -48.60
C LEU A 37 37.95 -3.88 -49.72
N VAL A 38 38.97 -4.30 -50.51
CA VAL A 38 39.49 -3.54 -51.65
C VAL A 38 38.44 -3.41 -52.76
N GLN A 39 37.65 -4.45 -53.00
CA GLN A 39 36.58 -4.45 -54.00
C GLN A 39 35.42 -3.53 -53.60
N ASN A 40 35.05 -3.51 -52.32
CA ASN A 40 34.04 -2.59 -51.77
C ASN A 40 34.52 -1.13 -51.75
N LEU A 41 35.80 -0.91 -51.49
CA LEU A 41 36.43 0.42 -51.54
C LEU A 41 36.41 0.98 -52.97
N ASN A 42 36.83 0.20 -53.97
CA ASN A 42 36.82 0.62 -55.37
C ASN A 42 35.39 0.95 -55.85
N ASN A 43 34.41 0.12 -55.51
CA ASN A 43 33.00 0.38 -55.82
C ASN A 43 32.46 1.67 -55.15
N ALA A 44 32.93 2.02 -53.96
CA ALA A 44 32.55 3.25 -53.27
C ALA A 44 33.21 4.50 -53.88
N ILE A 45 34.46 4.37 -54.33
CA ILE A 45 35.19 5.40 -55.09
C ILE A 45 34.50 5.67 -56.43
N ASP A 46 34.16 4.63 -57.19
CA ASP A 46 33.49 4.77 -58.49
C ASP A 46 32.11 5.46 -58.36
N LYS A 47 31.42 5.24 -57.24
CA LYS A 47 30.13 5.86 -56.92
C LYS A 47 30.24 7.24 -56.26
N HIS A 48 31.45 7.77 -56.08
CA HIS A 48 31.73 9.06 -55.44
C HIS A 48 31.14 9.17 -54.02
N ASP A 49 30.99 8.04 -53.32
CA ASP A 49 30.43 7.97 -51.95
C ASP A 49 31.56 8.06 -50.92
N TYR A 50 32.08 9.28 -50.75
CA TYR A 50 33.28 9.54 -49.94
C TYR A 50 33.12 9.21 -48.45
N THR A 51 31.89 9.18 -47.93
CA THR A 51 31.61 8.74 -46.55
C THR A 51 31.91 7.26 -46.39
N LYS A 52 31.45 6.42 -47.32
CA LYS A 52 31.76 4.98 -47.32
C LYS A 52 33.24 4.70 -47.59
N VAL A 53 33.91 5.54 -48.39
CA VAL A 53 35.36 5.45 -48.59
C VAL A 53 36.10 5.66 -47.27
N ILE A 54 35.73 6.67 -46.49
CA ILE A 54 36.31 6.92 -45.15
C ILE A 54 36.00 5.76 -44.19
N ASP A 55 34.76 5.25 -44.20
CA ASP A 55 34.37 4.14 -43.33
C ASP A 55 35.14 2.84 -43.68
N TYR A 56 35.27 2.50 -44.97
CA TYR A 56 35.98 1.30 -45.41
C TYR A 56 37.50 1.42 -45.24
N THR A 57 38.08 2.61 -45.43
CA THR A 57 39.51 2.83 -45.17
C THR A 57 39.80 2.83 -43.67
N THR A 58 38.96 3.42 -42.83
CA THR A 58 39.09 3.37 -41.36
C THR A 58 38.92 1.94 -40.86
N LEU A 59 37.89 1.22 -41.32
CA LEU A 59 37.69 -0.20 -41.01
C LEU A 59 38.86 -1.06 -41.49
N GLY A 60 39.41 -0.78 -42.68
CA GLY A 60 40.59 -1.44 -43.21
C GLY A 60 41.81 -1.19 -42.35
N ILE A 61 42.10 0.06 -42.01
CA ILE A 61 43.22 0.48 -41.17
C ILE A 61 43.10 -0.14 -39.76
N ASP A 62 41.94 -0.07 -39.14
CA ASP A 62 41.69 -0.65 -37.81
C ASP A 62 41.80 -2.17 -37.81
N GLN A 63 41.30 -2.85 -38.86
CA GLN A 63 41.41 -4.31 -38.97
C GLN A 63 42.83 -4.78 -39.30
N LEU A 64 43.55 -4.08 -40.19
CA LEU A 64 44.95 -4.35 -40.55
C LEU A 64 45.89 -4.12 -39.36
N LEU A 65 45.69 -3.07 -38.56
CA LEU A 65 46.59 -2.72 -37.46
C LEU A 65 46.33 -3.50 -36.17
N SER A 66 45.08 -3.85 -35.83
CA SER A 66 44.75 -4.48 -34.54
C SER A 66 44.62 -6.01 -34.59
N LYS A 67 43.85 -6.57 -35.53
CA LYS A 67 43.55 -8.02 -35.57
C LYS A 67 44.61 -8.82 -36.33
N GLN A 68 45.13 -8.30 -37.45
CA GLN A 68 46.14 -9.03 -38.22
C GLN A 68 47.50 -9.08 -37.52
N ARG A 69 47.85 -8.02 -36.78
CA ARG A 69 49.08 -7.95 -35.99
C ARG A 69 49.14 -9.06 -34.92
N ILE A 70 48.04 -9.34 -34.23
CA ILE A 70 47.97 -10.42 -33.22
C ILE A 70 48.12 -11.79 -33.89
N ILE A 71 47.49 -12.02 -35.04
CA ILE A 71 47.59 -13.30 -35.78
C ILE A 71 49.01 -13.53 -36.29
N LEU A 72 49.67 -12.49 -36.83
CA LEU A 72 51.05 -12.57 -37.30
C LEU A 72 52.05 -12.75 -36.16
N LEU A 73 51.84 -12.05 -35.04
CA LEU A 73 52.63 -12.26 -33.81
C LEU A 73 52.43 -13.66 -33.25
N ASP A 74 51.20 -14.20 -33.27
CA ASP A 74 50.90 -15.57 -32.83
C ASP A 74 51.60 -16.61 -33.69
N ALA A 75 51.52 -16.46 -35.01
CA ALA A 75 52.18 -17.32 -35.98
C ALA A 75 53.71 -17.25 -35.87
N ARG A 76 54.27 -16.06 -35.67
CA ARG A 76 55.72 -15.86 -35.50
C ARG A 76 56.21 -16.38 -34.15
N ALA A 77 55.46 -16.15 -33.07
CA ALA A 77 55.75 -16.73 -31.76
C ALA A 77 55.73 -18.26 -31.79
N TYR A 78 54.79 -18.85 -32.51
CA TYR A 78 54.76 -20.29 -32.75
C TYR A 78 56.00 -20.77 -33.53
N ALA A 79 56.38 -20.08 -34.61
CA ALA A 79 57.58 -20.43 -35.38
C ALA A 79 58.86 -20.35 -34.53
N TYR A 80 59.03 -19.29 -33.71
CA TYR A 80 60.15 -19.18 -32.76
C TYR A 80 60.16 -20.32 -31.73
N SER A 81 58.97 -20.76 -31.28
CA SER A 81 58.83 -21.89 -30.37
C SER A 81 59.27 -23.21 -31.00
N MET A 82 59.07 -23.39 -32.31
CA MET A 82 59.52 -24.58 -33.04
C MET A 82 61.03 -24.55 -33.36
N GLN A 83 61.64 -23.36 -33.41
CA GLN A 83 63.07 -23.18 -33.69
C GLN A 83 63.95 -23.13 -32.44
N SER A 84 63.47 -23.59 -31.28
CA SER A 84 64.23 -23.55 -30.01
C SER A 84 64.59 -22.14 -29.52
N GLN A 85 63.77 -21.11 -29.86
CA GLN A 85 63.98 -19.71 -29.46
C GLN A 85 62.83 -19.21 -28.54
N PRO A 86 62.78 -19.65 -27.28
CA PRO A 86 61.64 -19.39 -26.39
C PRO A 86 61.50 -17.92 -25.98
N ASP A 87 62.60 -17.19 -25.81
CA ASP A 87 62.56 -15.80 -25.36
C ASP A 87 61.94 -14.88 -26.43
N SER A 88 62.30 -15.08 -27.70
CA SER A 88 61.69 -14.38 -28.85
C SER A 88 60.19 -14.69 -28.98
N ALA A 89 59.79 -15.96 -28.75
CA ALA A 89 58.39 -16.36 -28.76
C ALA A 89 57.58 -15.70 -27.63
N ILE A 90 58.17 -15.60 -26.43
CA ILE A 90 57.56 -14.95 -25.28
C ILE A 90 57.43 -13.44 -25.49
N VAL A 91 58.42 -12.79 -26.11
CA VAL A 91 58.35 -11.35 -26.44
C VAL A 91 57.17 -11.07 -27.36
N ASP A 92 56.95 -11.90 -28.38
CA ASP A 92 55.80 -11.72 -29.28
C ASP A 92 54.46 -12.03 -28.59
N ALA A 93 54.40 -13.02 -27.69
CA ALA A 93 53.22 -13.25 -26.86
C ALA A 93 52.91 -12.06 -25.92
N HIS A 94 53.93 -11.39 -25.37
CA HIS A 94 53.75 -10.17 -24.59
C HIS A 94 53.26 -9.01 -25.45
N ARG A 95 53.75 -8.88 -26.68
CA ARG A 95 53.22 -7.88 -27.62
C ARG A 95 51.76 -8.15 -27.94
N MET A 96 51.35 -9.41 -28.10
CA MET A 96 49.93 -9.76 -28.28
C MET A 96 49.09 -9.31 -27.07
N ILE A 97 49.58 -9.53 -25.85
CA ILE A 97 48.91 -9.07 -24.62
C ILE A 97 48.87 -7.53 -24.56
N GLY A 98 49.93 -6.84 -24.96
CA GLY A 98 49.97 -5.37 -24.99
C GLY A 98 48.97 -4.76 -25.98
N HIS A 99 48.78 -5.39 -27.15
CA HIS A 99 47.84 -4.93 -28.18
C HIS A 99 46.39 -5.28 -27.88
N ALA A 100 46.13 -6.39 -27.17
CA ALA A 100 44.79 -6.78 -26.75
C ALA A 100 44.82 -7.40 -25.35
N SER A 101 44.94 -6.56 -24.33
CA SER A 101 45.08 -6.97 -22.92
C SER A 101 43.89 -7.76 -22.38
N MET A 102 42.73 -7.57 -23.00
CA MET A 102 41.46 -8.27 -22.68
C MET A 102 41.21 -9.51 -23.57
N SER A 103 42.07 -9.80 -24.55
CA SER A 103 41.99 -11.02 -25.34
C SER A 103 42.79 -12.15 -24.67
N PRO A 104 42.25 -13.37 -24.57
CA PRO A 104 42.97 -14.49 -23.98
C PRO A 104 44.08 -15.04 -24.90
N ASP A 105 44.12 -14.67 -26.19
CA ASP A 105 45.01 -15.27 -27.19
C ASP A 105 46.51 -15.12 -26.85
N GLY A 106 46.93 -13.93 -26.40
CA GLY A 106 48.32 -13.69 -26.01
C GLY A 106 48.74 -14.46 -24.76
N TYR A 107 47.82 -14.62 -23.81
CA TYR A 107 48.05 -15.42 -22.59
C TYR A 107 48.12 -16.92 -22.92
N PHE A 108 47.26 -17.42 -23.81
CA PHE A 108 47.32 -18.79 -24.31
C PHE A 108 48.64 -19.10 -25.01
N ARG A 109 49.09 -18.21 -25.91
CA ARG A 109 50.38 -18.39 -26.59
C ARG A 109 51.52 -18.45 -25.58
N LYS A 110 51.55 -17.52 -24.62
CA LYS A 110 52.57 -17.48 -23.55
C LYS A 110 52.58 -18.75 -22.69
N ALA A 111 51.41 -19.25 -22.29
CA ALA A 111 51.27 -20.50 -21.53
C ALA A 111 51.76 -21.71 -22.33
N ASN A 112 51.47 -21.77 -23.63
CA ASN A 112 51.91 -22.85 -24.51
C ASN A 112 53.44 -22.88 -24.67
N VAL A 113 54.09 -21.72 -24.85
CA VAL A 113 55.55 -21.67 -24.90
C VAL A 113 56.16 -22.15 -23.59
N PHE A 114 55.67 -21.69 -22.43
CA PHE A 114 56.19 -22.16 -21.14
C PHE A 114 56.00 -23.67 -20.92
N THR A 115 54.87 -24.21 -21.37
CA THR A 115 54.59 -25.65 -21.30
C THR A 115 55.58 -26.45 -22.16
N MET A 116 55.83 -26.00 -23.39
CA MET A 116 56.75 -26.68 -24.32
C MET A 116 58.18 -26.79 -23.80
N TYR A 117 58.63 -25.83 -23.00
CA TYR A 117 60.01 -25.79 -22.46
C TYR A 117 60.09 -26.15 -20.97
N GLY A 118 59.07 -26.86 -20.45
CA GLY A 118 59.10 -27.41 -19.09
C GLY A 118 58.96 -26.40 -17.95
N LYS A 119 58.59 -25.14 -18.24
CA LYS A 119 58.39 -24.08 -17.23
C LYS A 119 56.96 -24.09 -16.67
N GLN A 120 56.59 -25.18 -16.00
CA GLN A 120 55.20 -25.50 -15.59
C GLN A 120 54.57 -24.44 -14.66
N LEU A 121 55.31 -23.92 -13.68
CA LEU A 121 54.82 -22.86 -12.78
C LEU A 121 54.38 -21.59 -13.53
N GLN A 122 55.16 -21.18 -14.53
CA GLN A 122 54.89 -19.97 -15.32
C GLN A 122 53.73 -20.18 -16.31
N ALA A 123 53.50 -21.42 -16.73
CA ALA A 123 52.33 -21.79 -17.53
C ALA A 123 51.03 -21.73 -16.68
N ILE A 124 51.09 -22.12 -15.41
CA ILE A 124 49.95 -22.06 -14.48
C ILE A 124 49.57 -20.59 -14.22
N GLU A 125 50.53 -19.73 -13.89
CA GLU A 125 50.27 -18.30 -13.66
C GLU A 125 49.63 -17.62 -14.89
N ALA A 126 50.09 -17.94 -16.10
CA ALA A 126 49.50 -17.42 -17.33
C ALA A 126 48.06 -17.94 -17.54
N SER A 127 47.77 -19.19 -17.16
CA SER A 127 46.45 -19.81 -17.28
C SER A 127 45.45 -19.30 -16.25
N GLU A 128 45.90 -18.97 -15.04
CA GLU A 128 45.05 -18.38 -13.99
C GLU A 128 44.49 -17.01 -14.40
N ARG A 129 45.29 -16.20 -15.10
CA ARG A 129 44.83 -14.92 -15.64
C ARG A 129 43.73 -15.07 -16.70
N ILE A 130 43.77 -16.14 -17.50
CA ILE A 130 42.71 -16.50 -18.45
C ILE A 130 41.41 -16.82 -17.71
N MET A 131 41.49 -17.53 -16.58
CA MET A 131 40.32 -17.86 -15.75
C MET A 131 39.73 -16.64 -15.05
N ALA A 132 40.56 -15.73 -14.55
CA ALA A 132 40.12 -14.47 -13.95
C ALA A 132 39.36 -13.58 -14.96
N GLN A 133 39.83 -13.51 -16.21
CA GLN A 133 39.14 -12.75 -17.27
C GLN A 133 37.80 -13.37 -17.69
N LYS A 134 37.66 -14.69 -17.62
CA LYS A 134 36.36 -15.37 -17.87
C LYS A 134 35.35 -15.16 -16.73
N ARG A 135 35.79 -15.06 -15.48
CA ARG A 135 34.91 -14.83 -14.30
C ARG A 135 34.18 -13.49 -14.34
N ASN A 136 34.78 -12.45 -14.92
CA ASN A 136 34.17 -11.11 -15.02
C ASN A 136 33.03 -10.98 -16.06
N LYS A 137 32.63 -12.05 -16.78
CA LYS A 137 31.63 -11.97 -17.86
C LYS A 137 30.29 -12.69 -17.64
N SER A 138 30.07 -13.39 -16.52
CA SER A 138 28.79 -14.08 -16.26
C SER A 138 28.20 -13.69 -14.90
N GLN A 139 27.17 -12.85 -14.89
CA GLN A 139 26.26 -12.74 -13.74
C GLN A 139 25.64 -14.13 -13.50
N ILE A 140 25.86 -14.71 -12.32
CA ILE A 140 25.28 -16.00 -11.93
C ILE A 140 23.81 -15.77 -11.56
N ASP A 141 22.90 -16.43 -12.27
CA ASP A 141 21.46 -16.36 -12.05
C ASP A 141 21.00 -17.36 -10.97
N PHE A 142 21.40 -17.08 -9.72
CA PHE A 142 21.25 -18.02 -8.59
C PHE A 142 19.80 -18.39 -8.26
N ILE A 143 18.82 -17.60 -8.68
CA ILE A 143 17.41 -17.87 -8.41
C ILE A 143 16.95 -19.20 -9.02
N THR A 144 17.58 -19.61 -10.12
CA THR A 144 17.33 -20.90 -10.79
C THR A 144 17.93 -22.09 -10.05
N MET A 145 18.80 -21.85 -9.06
CA MET A 145 19.44 -22.87 -8.24
C MET A 145 18.68 -23.12 -6.93
N LEU A 146 17.66 -22.30 -6.63
CA LEU A 146 16.85 -22.43 -5.42
C LEU A 146 15.56 -23.23 -5.73
N PRO A 147 15.10 -24.10 -4.80
CA PRO A 147 13.79 -24.74 -4.92
C PRO A 147 12.66 -23.71 -5.07
N ALA A 148 11.70 -24.00 -5.96
CA ALA A 148 10.58 -23.10 -6.25
C ALA A 148 9.78 -22.72 -4.99
N ASP A 149 9.65 -23.63 -4.02
CA ASP A 149 8.93 -23.40 -2.77
C ASP A 149 9.64 -22.36 -1.90
N ILE A 150 10.98 -22.42 -1.80
CA ILE A 150 11.77 -21.42 -1.05
C ILE A 150 11.64 -20.05 -1.73
N VAL A 151 11.71 -20.01 -3.05
CA VAL A 151 11.61 -18.76 -3.79
C VAL A 151 10.22 -18.15 -3.63
N ASN A 152 9.15 -18.91 -3.85
CA ASN A 152 7.77 -18.41 -3.84
C ASN A 152 7.21 -18.13 -2.44
N VAL A 153 7.63 -18.88 -1.41
CA VAL A 153 7.07 -18.77 -0.06
C VAL A 153 7.93 -17.91 0.86
N GLU A 154 9.26 -18.00 0.76
CA GLU A 154 10.16 -17.39 1.76
C GLU A 154 10.87 -16.13 1.26
N ILE A 155 11.10 -16.00 -0.05
CA ILE A 155 11.87 -14.88 -0.60
C ILE A 155 10.92 -13.82 -1.15
N ILE A 156 10.05 -14.26 -2.05
CA ILE A 156 9.22 -13.39 -2.88
C ILE A 156 8.20 -12.55 -2.08
N PRO A 157 7.50 -13.08 -1.05
CA PRO A 157 6.50 -12.30 -0.31
C PRO A 157 7.08 -11.08 0.42
N PHE A 158 8.39 -11.04 0.65
CA PHE A 158 9.06 -9.91 1.31
C PHE A 158 9.50 -8.80 0.33
N PHE A 159 9.19 -8.94 -0.97
CA PHE A 159 9.58 -7.93 -1.95
C PHE A 159 8.69 -6.67 -1.85
N SER A 160 9.33 -5.53 -1.60
CA SER A 160 8.73 -4.21 -1.83
C SER A 160 8.39 -4.00 -3.30
N SER A 161 7.53 -3.03 -3.63
CA SER A 161 7.23 -2.62 -5.01
C SER A 161 8.50 -2.33 -5.83
N SER A 162 9.45 -1.61 -5.22
CA SER A 162 10.77 -1.33 -5.79
C SER A 162 11.56 -2.59 -6.11
N THR A 163 11.55 -3.56 -5.20
CA THR A 163 12.24 -4.85 -5.36
C THR A 163 11.61 -5.66 -6.48
N LYS A 164 10.27 -5.69 -6.56
CA LYS A 164 9.55 -6.37 -7.65
C LYS A 164 9.98 -5.81 -9.01
N ALA A 165 9.98 -4.49 -9.17
CA ALA A 165 10.42 -3.82 -10.41
C ALA A 165 11.89 -4.10 -10.74
N ALA A 166 12.79 -3.98 -9.77
CA ALA A 166 14.22 -4.22 -9.96
C ALA A 166 14.49 -5.67 -10.41
N CYS A 167 13.88 -6.66 -9.74
CA CYS A 167 14.10 -8.07 -10.05
C CYS A 167 13.65 -8.46 -11.48
N LEU A 168 12.68 -7.77 -12.07
CA LEU A 168 12.25 -7.98 -13.46
C LEU A 168 13.34 -7.64 -14.51
N THR A 169 14.35 -6.86 -14.10
CA THR A 169 15.47 -6.42 -14.95
C THR A 169 16.74 -7.26 -14.76
N VAL A 170 16.79 -8.08 -13.71
CA VAL A 170 17.99 -8.87 -13.34
C VAL A 170 18.30 -9.95 -14.36
N SER A 171 17.32 -10.80 -14.69
CA SER A 171 17.48 -11.86 -15.68
C SER A 171 16.14 -12.33 -16.26
N LYS A 172 16.20 -13.14 -17.32
CA LYS A 172 15.00 -13.79 -17.88
C LYS A 172 14.34 -14.76 -16.90
N SER A 173 15.14 -15.44 -16.07
CA SER A 173 14.64 -16.42 -15.09
C SER A 173 13.94 -15.73 -13.93
N TRP A 174 14.55 -14.67 -13.38
CA TRP A 174 13.92 -13.81 -12.38
C TRP A 174 12.57 -13.28 -12.86
N ARG A 175 12.54 -12.74 -14.08
CA ARG A 175 11.30 -12.23 -14.68
C ARG A 175 10.21 -13.29 -14.74
N ARG A 176 10.54 -14.50 -15.20
CA ARG A 176 9.57 -15.59 -15.32
C ARG A 176 9.00 -16.00 -13.95
N ILE A 177 9.86 -16.24 -12.97
CA ILE A 177 9.44 -16.66 -11.63
C ILE A 177 8.54 -15.61 -10.98
N ILE A 178 8.93 -14.34 -11.08
CA ILE A 178 8.17 -13.24 -10.50
C ILE A 178 6.82 -13.09 -11.19
N VAL A 179 6.76 -13.18 -12.52
CA VAL A 179 5.50 -13.10 -13.28
C VAL A 179 4.55 -14.26 -12.93
N ASP A 180 5.07 -15.48 -12.82
CA ASP A 180 4.27 -16.69 -12.55
C ASP A 180 3.79 -16.75 -11.09
N CYS A 181 4.34 -15.92 -10.19
CA CYS A 181 4.00 -15.92 -8.77
C CYS A 181 2.70 -15.14 -8.51
N SER A 182 1.56 -15.84 -8.49
CA SER A 182 0.24 -15.21 -8.31
C SER A 182 0.09 -14.42 -7.01
N THR A 183 0.69 -14.88 -5.90
CA THR A 183 0.58 -14.25 -4.58
C THR A 183 1.22 -12.87 -4.52
N LEU A 184 2.24 -12.61 -5.36
CA LEU A 184 2.89 -11.30 -5.45
C LEU A 184 1.99 -10.18 -5.97
N TRP A 185 1.06 -10.57 -6.83
CA TRP A 185 0.30 -9.66 -7.68
C TRP A 185 -1.16 -9.56 -7.24
N GLU A 186 -1.56 -10.22 -6.15
CA GLU A 186 -2.93 -10.14 -5.63
C GLU A 186 -3.37 -8.69 -5.39
N GLN A 187 -2.43 -7.83 -4.98
CA GLN A 187 -2.65 -6.40 -4.79
C GLN A 187 -1.76 -5.59 -5.73
N LEU A 188 -2.37 -4.69 -6.49
CA LEU A 188 -1.68 -3.76 -7.37
C LEU A 188 -2.14 -2.32 -7.07
N SER A 189 -1.20 -1.42 -6.81
CA SER A 189 -1.47 0.01 -6.68
C SER A 189 -0.87 0.75 -7.87
N VAL A 190 -1.64 1.67 -8.44
CA VAL A 190 -1.26 2.52 -9.58
C VAL A 190 -1.27 3.98 -9.12
N ASN A 191 -0.10 4.59 -8.93
CA ASN A 191 0.07 5.99 -8.53
C ASN A 191 0.92 6.74 -9.56
N ASP A 192 0.45 7.92 -9.99
CA ASP A 192 1.12 8.73 -10.99
C ASP A 192 2.39 9.44 -10.48
N ASN A 193 2.52 9.61 -9.17
CA ASN A 193 3.71 10.20 -8.54
C ASN A 193 4.81 9.17 -8.28
N ASP A 194 4.55 7.90 -8.55
CA ASP A 194 5.49 6.81 -8.29
C ASP A 194 6.08 6.27 -9.61
N GLN A 195 7.35 6.60 -9.86
CA GLN A 195 8.09 6.12 -11.03
C GLN A 195 8.19 4.59 -11.10
N GLU A 196 8.19 3.90 -9.96
CA GLU A 196 8.29 2.43 -9.89
C GLU A 196 7.00 1.78 -10.38
N THR A 197 5.88 2.34 -9.96
CA THR A 197 4.55 1.92 -10.38
C THR A 197 4.36 2.04 -11.90
N MET A 198 4.95 3.05 -12.53
CA MET A 198 4.92 3.20 -13.99
C MET A 198 5.68 2.10 -14.74
N GLN A 199 6.73 1.52 -14.15
CA GLN A 199 7.43 0.37 -14.74
C GLN A 199 6.60 -0.91 -14.65
N LEU A 200 5.91 -1.12 -13.52
CA LEU A 200 5.00 -2.25 -13.32
C LEU A 200 3.75 -2.13 -14.20
N PHE A 201 3.31 -0.90 -14.50
CA PHE A 201 2.14 -0.63 -15.34
C PHE A 201 2.22 -1.25 -16.74
N GLY A 202 3.41 -1.25 -17.34
CA GLY A 202 3.64 -1.91 -18.64
C GLY A 202 3.51 -3.44 -18.61
N MET A 203 3.51 -4.05 -17.42
CA MET A 203 3.41 -5.49 -17.24
C MET A 203 1.99 -5.97 -16.96
N VAL A 204 1.02 -5.07 -16.77
CA VAL A 204 -0.40 -5.41 -16.53
C VAL A 204 -0.95 -6.45 -17.51
N PRO A 205 -0.63 -6.44 -18.82
CA PRO A 205 -1.11 -7.47 -19.74
C PRO A 205 -0.71 -8.90 -19.37
N ILE A 206 0.38 -9.06 -18.61
CA ILE A 206 0.97 -10.32 -18.22
C ILE A 206 0.50 -10.73 -16.82
N ILE A 207 0.60 -9.81 -15.85
CA ILE A 207 0.33 -10.11 -14.43
C ILE A 207 -1.12 -9.85 -14.00
N GLY A 208 -1.90 -9.13 -14.80
CA GLY A 208 -3.23 -8.64 -14.43
C GLY A 208 -4.21 -9.74 -14.03
N CYS A 209 -4.05 -10.96 -14.58
CA CYS A 209 -4.93 -12.09 -14.31
C CYS A 209 -4.80 -12.64 -12.88
N HIS A 210 -3.76 -12.24 -12.15
CA HIS A 210 -3.53 -12.58 -10.75
C HIS A 210 -4.04 -11.50 -9.78
N VAL A 211 -4.37 -10.31 -10.28
CA VAL A 211 -4.78 -9.16 -9.45
C VAL A 211 -6.20 -9.36 -8.94
N ASN A 212 -6.33 -9.34 -7.61
CA ASN A 212 -7.59 -9.44 -6.89
C ASN A 212 -8.06 -8.06 -6.35
N GLN A 213 -7.11 -7.19 -5.99
CA GLN A 213 -7.34 -5.82 -5.55
C GLN A 213 -6.51 -4.85 -6.38
N LEU A 214 -7.18 -3.86 -6.96
CA LEU A 214 -6.56 -2.78 -7.74
C LEU A 214 -6.90 -1.44 -7.10
N SER A 215 -5.87 -0.65 -6.77
CA SER A 215 -6.04 0.72 -6.27
C SER A 215 -5.42 1.71 -7.24
N ILE A 216 -6.21 2.63 -7.77
CA ILE A 216 -5.80 3.61 -8.78
C ILE A 216 -5.88 5.00 -8.14
N ASN A 217 -4.72 5.61 -7.93
CA ASN A 217 -4.58 6.99 -7.50
C ASN A 217 -3.81 7.76 -8.58
N ALA A 218 -4.49 8.13 -9.65
CA ALA A 218 -3.88 8.79 -10.79
C ALA A 218 -4.60 10.11 -11.08
N LYS A 219 -3.86 11.22 -11.00
CA LYS A 219 -4.29 12.53 -11.48
C LYS A 219 -4.07 12.64 -12.99
N LEU A 220 -3.07 11.95 -13.53
CA LEU A 220 -2.82 11.87 -14.97
C LEU A 220 -3.89 11.03 -15.70
N MET A 221 -4.63 11.67 -16.61
CA MET A 221 -5.71 11.03 -17.39
C MET A 221 -5.24 9.88 -18.28
N THR A 222 -3.99 9.90 -18.74
CA THR A 222 -3.41 8.84 -19.57
C THR A 222 -3.33 7.51 -18.82
N ILE A 223 -2.95 7.55 -17.54
CA ILE A 223 -2.85 6.37 -16.68
C ILE A 223 -4.25 5.82 -16.39
N LEU A 224 -5.18 6.69 -15.99
CA LEU A 224 -6.57 6.30 -15.75
C LEU A 224 -7.17 5.63 -17.00
N THR A 225 -6.99 6.23 -18.17
CA THR A 225 -7.47 5.69 -19.44
C THR A 225 -6.88 4.32 -19.74
N ALA A 226 -5.59 4.14 -19.51
CA ALA A 226 -4.91 2.87 -19.74
C ALA A 226 -5.37 1.79 -18.74
N CYS A 227 -5.61 2.11 -17.47
CA CYS A 227 -6.18 1.18 -16.49
C CYS A 227 -7.52 0.60 -16.98
N PHE A 228 -8.43 1.47 -17.42
CA PHE A 228 -9.74 1.04 -17.93
C PHE A 228 -9.65 0.31 -19.27
N GLN A 229 -8.67 0.65 -20.10
CA GLN A 229 -8.38 -0.11 -21.31
C GLN A 229 -7.92 -1.54 -20.96
N PHE A 230 -7.03 -1.71 -19.98
CA PHE A 230 -6.65 -3.04 -19.51
C PHE A 230 -7.81 -3.85 -18.90
N MET A 231 -8.72 -3.18 -18.17
CA MET A 231 -9.96 -3.82 -17.71
C MET A 231 -10.81 -4.28 -18.89
N LYS A 232 -11.04 -3.41 -19.88
CA LYS A 232 -11.81 -3.72 -21.09
C LYS A 232 -11.22 -4.92 -21.85
N ASP A 233 -9.90 -4.98 -21.93
CA ASP A 233 -9.16 -6.07 -22.59
C ASP A 233 -9.17 -7.38 -21.77
N GLY A 234 -9.71 -7.35 -20.55
CA GLY A 234 -9.96 -8.54 -19.73
C GLY A 234 -8.76 -8.99 -18.92
N HIS A 235 -7.74 -8.15 -18.73
CA HIS A 235 -6.56 -8.51 -17.95
C HIS A 235 -6.91 -8.74 -16.47
N PHE A 236 -7.87 -8.01 -15.91
CA PHE A 236 -8.27 -8.10 -14.50
C PHE A 236 -9.43 -9.09 -14.25
N SER A 237 -9.29 -10.32 -14.76
CA SER A 237 -10.38 -11.31 -14.76
C SER A 237 -10.76 -11.89 -13.39
N LYS A 238 -9.94 -11.70 -12.35
CA LYS A 238 -10.19 -12.20 -10.97
C LYS A 238 -10.43 -11.09 -9.96
N MET A 239 -10.48 -9.83 -10.40
CA MET A 239 -10.52 -8.67 -9.52
C MET A 239 -11.84 -8.61 -8.74
N LYS A 240 -11.73 -8.52 -7.41
CA LYS A 240 -12.85 -8.38 -6.47
C LYS A 240 -12.96 -6.99 -5.87
N THR A 241 -11.83 -6.31 -5.69
CA THR A 241 -11.76 -5.00 -5.06
C THR A 241 -11.16 -3.98 -6.02
N LEU A 242 -11.85 -2.86 -6.20
CA LEU A 242 -11.38 -1.75 -7.01
C LEU A 242 -11.52 -0.44 -6.24
N GLU A 243 -10.42 0.28 -6.10
CA GLU A 243 -10.38 1.60 -5.47
C GLU A 243 -9.91 2.62 -6.52
N ILE A 244 -10.63 3.72 -6.67
CA ILE A 244 -10.31 4.75 -7.65
C ILE A 244 -10.41 6.12 -7.00
N GLN A 245 -9.30 6.83 -6.99
CA GLN A 245 -9.20 8.21 -6.54
C GLN A 245 -8.88 9.14 -7.72
N GLY A 246 -9.50 10.32 -7.73
CA GLY A 246 -9.13 11.41 -8.65
C GLY A 246 -9.84 11.45 -10.00
N ILE A 247 -10.98 10.78 -10.19
CA ILE A 247 -11.75 10.91 -11.44
C ILE A 247 -12.29 12.34 -11.54
N GLY A 248 -11.94 13.09 -12.59
CA GLY A 248 -12.54 14.40 -12.87
C GLY A 248 -11.93 15.60 -12.13
N ASN A 249 -10.84 15.44 -11.38
CA ASN A 249 -10.19 16.56 -10.65
C ASN A 249 -9.41 17.56 -11.52
N ASN A 250 -9.46 17.42 -12.85
CA ASN A 250 -8.72 18.28 -13.77
C ASN A 250 -9.72 19.12 -14.57
N ASN A 251 -9.56 20.45 -14.54
CA ASN A 251 -10.38 21.46 -15.23
C ASN A 251 -10.38 21.38 -16.78
N GLN A 252 -9.95 20.26 -17.35
CA GLN A 252 -9.90 20.04 -18.79
C GLN A 252 -11.02 19.09 -19.20
N GLN A 253 -11.97 19.65 -19.95
CA GLN A 253 -13.12 18.99 -20.55
C GLN A 253 -12.73 17.67 -21.23
N GLU A 254 -13.44 16.59 -20.93
CA GLU A 254 -13.86 15.59 -21.93
C GLU A 254 -14.87 14.59 -21.32
N GLY A 255 -16.15 14.76 -21.68
CA GLY A 255 -17.27 13.90 -21.26
C GLY A 255 -17.22 12.44 -21.77
N LEU A 256 -16.14 12.04 -22.45
CA LEU A 256 -15.91 10.68 -22.98
C LEU A 256 -15.43 9.66 -21.91
N GLN A 257 -15.12 10.12 -20.70
CA GLN A 257 -14.51 9.31 -19.64
C GLN A 257 -15.49 8.29 -19.01
N GLY A 258 -16.71 8.70 -18.66
CA GLY A 258 -17.63 7.80 -17.95
C GLY A 258 -18.07 6.60 -18.80
N ALA A 259 -18.27 6.76 -20.11
CA ALA A 259 -18.55 5.62 -20.98
C ALA A 259 -17.42 4.57 -20.96
N ARG A 260 -16.15 5.01 -20.94
CA ARG A 260 -14.99 4.11 -20.85
C ARG A 260 -14.90 3.43 -19.50
N ILE A 261 -15.11 4.18 -18.42
CA ILE A 261 -15.15 3.67 -17.04
C ILE A 261 -16.23 2.58 -16.94
N MET A 262 -17.44 2.87 -17.42
CA MET A 262 -18.55 1.93 -17.42
C MET A 262 -18.28 0.67 -18.26
N ILE A 263 -17.59 0.78 -19.40
CA ILE A 263 -17.14 -0.39 -20.17
C ILE A 263 -16.17 -1.26 -19.36
N GLY A 264 -15.25 -0.63 -18.61
CA GLY A 264 -14.35 -1.34 -17.70
C GLY A 264 -15.13 -2.09 -16.62
N PHE A 265 -16.07 -1.41 -15.95
CA PHE A 265 -16.96 -2.01 -14.94
C PHE A 265 -17.76 -3.17 -15.51
N TRP A 266 -18.33 -3.02 -16.71
CA TRP A 266 -19.06 -4.09 -17.39
C TRP A 266 -18.21 -5.35 -17.59
N LYS A 267 -16.90 -5.20 -17.77
CA LYS A 267 -15.99 -6.32 -17.97
C LYS A 267 -15.68 -7.08 -16.69
N VAL A 268 -15.67 -6.39 -15.55
CA VAL A 268 -15.34 -6.95 -14.23
C VAL A 268 -16.57 -7.20 -13.35
N ARG A 269 -17.78 -6.87 -13.83
CA ARG A 269 -19.04 -6.93 -13.08
C ARG A 269 -19.34 -8.26 -12.37
N GLN A 270 -18.83 -9.38 -12.91
CA GLN A 270 -19.13 -10.70 -12.36
C GLN A 270 -18.27 -11.01 -11.14
N THR A 271 -17.06 -10.43 -11.06
CA THR A 271 -16.10 -10.70 -9.99
C THR A 271 -16.02 -9.58 -8.97
N LEU A 272 -16.32 -8.34 -9.38
CA LEU A 272 -16.22 -7.16 -8.52
C LEU A 272 -17.26 -7.20 -7.39
N THR A 273 -16.79 -7.23 -6.15
CA THR A 273 -17.62 -7.23 -4.93
C THR A 273 -17.46 -5.96 -4.11
N THR A 274 -16.34 -5.25 -4.25
CA THR A 274 -16.03 -4.04 -3.48
C THR A 274 -15.56 -2.93 -4.41
N LEU A 275 -16.21 -1.77 -4.35
CA LEU A 275 -15.86 -0.60 -5.14
C LEU A 275 -15.76 0.63 -4.24
N ASP A 276 -14.61 1.30 -4.24
CA ASP A 276 -14.43 2.66 -3.71
C ASP A 276 -14.12 3.59 -4.89
N ILE A 277 -14.95 4.62 -5.09
CA ILE A 277 -14.82 5.54 -6.21
C ILE A 277 -15.02 6.98 -5.76
N ASN A 278 -14.07 7.84 -6.12
CA ASN A 278 -14.15 9.29 -5.94
C ASN A 278 -14.34 10.00 -7.29
N VAL A 279 -15.44 10.75 -7.40
CA VAL A 279 -15.94 11.42 -8.61
C VAL A 279 -15.97 12.95 -8.40
N GLY A 280 -15.05 13.65 -9.06
CA GLY A 280 -14.71 15.05 -8.82
C GLY A 280 -15.24 16.09 -9.82
N ASP A 281 -15.97 15.74 -10.88
CA ASP A 281 -16.66 16.70 -11.78
C ASP A 281 -18.07 16.20 -12.15
N SER A 282 -19.07 17.10 -12.21
CA SER A 282 -20.44 16.82 -12.67
C SER A 282 -20.52 16.49 -14.16
N THR A 283 -19.47 16.75 -14.94
CA THR A 283 -19.35 16.26 -16.33
C THR A 283 -18.93 14.80 -16.43
N SER A 284 -18.53 14.17 -15.31
CA SER A 284 -18.28 12.74 -15.28
C SER A 284 -19.56 11.99 -15.63
N SER A 285 -19.56 11.26 -16.73
CA SER A 285 -20.70 10.41 -17.14
C SER A 285 -20.90 9.20 -16.24
N VAL A 286 -20.22 9.12 -15.09
CA VAL A 286 -20.32 8.03 -14.12
C VAL A 286 -21.40 8.38 -13.11
N LYS A 287 -22.59 7.84 -13.31
CA LYS A 287 -23.71 7.98 -12.39
C LYS A 287 -23.76 6.80 -11.43
N LEU A 288 -24.24 7.04 -10.22
CA LEU A 288 -24.37 6.01 -9.19
C LEU A 288 -25.28 4.87 -9.65
N VAL A 289 -26.40 5.18 -10.31
CA VAL A 289 -27.32 4.16 -10.86
C VAL A 289 -26.66 3.31 -11.93
N ASP A 290 -25.81 3.89 -12.78
CA ASP A 290 -25.16 3.15 -13.87
C ASP A 290 -24.19 2.12 -13.31
N ILE A 291 -23.49 2.46 -12.21
CA ILE A 291 -22.63 1.54 -11.46
C ILE A 291 -23.45 0.38 -10.91
N LEU A 292 -24.54 0.66 -10.20
CA LEU A 292 -25.38 -0.36 -9.56
C LEU A 292 -26.06 -1.27 -10.59
N LEU A 293 -26.48 -0.74 -11.74
CA LEU A 293 -27.02 -1.53 -12.85
C LEU A 293 -25.95 -2.41 -13.51
N THR A 294 -24.70 -1.94 -13.57
CA THR A 294 -23.61 -2.65 -14.23
C THR A 294 -23.02 -3.74 -13.34
N CYS A 295 -22.81 -3.45 -12.07
CA CYS A 295 -22.08 -4.30 -11.12
C CYS A 295 -23.02 -4.92 -10.08
N THR A 296 -23.91 -5.79 -10.53
CA THR A 296 -24.97 -6.40 -9.70
C THR A 296 -24.48 -7.32 -8.58
N ASN A 297 -23.19 -7.67 -8.56
CA ASN A 297 -22.57 -8.50 -7.52
C ASN A 297 -21.88 -7.67 -6.41
N LEU A 298 -21.99 -6.33 -6.45
CA LEU A 298 -21.39 -5.48 -5.43
C LEU A 298 -21.98 -5.74 -4.05
N VAL A 299 -21.09 -6.01 -3.10
CA VAL A 299 -21.40 -6.18 -1.68
C VAL A 299 -21.11 -4.89 -0.91
N ASN A 300 -20.05 -4.19 -1.29
CA ASN A 300 -19.62 -2.94 -0.66
C ASN A 300 -19.43 -1.87 -1.73
N LEU A 301 -20.08 -0.72 -1.55
CA LEU A 301 -19.92 0.44 -2.41
C LEU A 301 -19.62 1.68 -1.57
N LYS A 302 -18.48 2.32 -1.84
CA LYS A 302 -18.16 3.65 -1.36
C LYS A 302 -18.11 4.61 -2.54
N PHE A 303 -18.98 5.62 -2.51
CA PHE A 303 -19.15 6.62 -3.55
C PHE A 303 -18.90 8.00 -2.96
N THR A 304 -17.80 8.63 -3.37
CA THR A 304 -17.41 9.97 -2.90
C THR A 304 -17.53 10.96 -4.05
N THR A 305 -18.12 12.13 -3.79
CA THR A 305 -18.22 13.22 -4.75
C THR A 305 -18.24 14.59 -4.07
N THR A 306 -17.78 15.60 -4.80
CA THR A 306 -17.81 17.02 -4.40
C THR A 306 -19.09 17.74 -4.86
N TYR A 307 -20.05 17.03 -5.47
CA TYR A 307 -21.31 17.57 -6.00
C TYR A 307 -22.53 17.08 -5.22
N PRO A 308 -23.68 17.74 -5.34
CA PRO A 308 -24.95 17.21 -4.85
C PRO A 308 -25.29 15.86 -5.48
N LEU A 309 -25.82 14.94 -4.67
CA LEU A 309 -26.13 13.58 -5.10
C LEU A 309 -27.18 13.56 -6.22
N THR A 310 -28.16 14.48 -6.17
CA THR A 310 -29.21 14.71 -7.19
C THR A 310 -28.68 14.65 -8.63
N LEU A 311 -27.50 15.22 -8.87
CA LEU A 311 -26.91 15.33 -10.21
C LEU A 311 -26.34 14.01 -10.73
N LEU A 312 -26.01 13.08 -9.82
CA LEU A 312 -25.34 11.81 -10.12
C LEU A 312 -26.23 10.58 -9.94
N LEU A 313 -27.51 10.78 -9.56
CA LEU A 313 -28.46 9.70 -9.34
C LEU A 313 -28.96 9.05 -10.63
N GLY A 314 -28.90 9.72 -11.78
CA GLY A 314 -29.40 9.16 -13.04
C GLY A 314 -30.87 8.70 -12.96
N ASN A 315 -31.29 7.81 -13.87
CA ASN A 315 -32.68 7.33 -13.90
C ASN A 315 -32.77 5.90 -13.34
N PHE A 316 -33.45 5.76 -12.20
CA PHE A 316 -33.69 4.48 -11.53
C PHE A 316 -34.91 3.71 -12.04
N SER A 317 -35.63 4.20 -13.06
CA SER A 317 -36.87 3.55 -13.54
C SER A 317 -36.67 2.12 -14.02
N THR A 318 -35.44 1.76 -14.43
CA THR A 318 -35.09 0.42 -14.93
C THR A 318 -34.35 -0.45 -13.90
N MET A 319 -34.09 0.05 -12.69
CA MET A 319 -33.33 -0.68 -11.68
C MET A 319 -34.23 -1.64 -10.89
N GLU A 320 -33.91 -2.94 -10.97
CA GLU A 320 -34.48 -4.00 -10.14
C GLU A 320 -33.84 -4.01 -8.73
N GLN A 321 -34.28 -4.92 -7.86
CA GLN A 321 -33.69 -5.10 -6.52
C GLN A 321 -32.20 -5.49 -6.62
N HIS A 322 -31.33 -4.74 -5.94
CA HIS A 322 -29.91 -5.04 -5.83
C HIS A 322 -29.67 -5.95 -4.60
N SER A 323 -29.80 -7.25 -4.81
CA SER A 323 -29.86 -8.26 -3.73
C SER A 323 -28.54 -8.53 -3.01
N SER A 324 -27.40 -8.09 -3.54
CA SER A 324 -26.06 -8.39 -3.00
C SER A 324 -25.47 -7.26 -2.14
N LEU A 325 -26.02 -6.04 -2.20
CA LEU A 325 -25.41 -4.87 -1.57
C LEU A 325 -25.71 -4.87 -0.06
N ILE A 326 -24.65 -4.94 0.74
CA ILE A 326 -24.72 -5.02 2.21
C ILE A 326 -24.22 -3.74 2.86
N ASP A 327 -23.23 -3.09 2.25
CA ASP A 327 -22.55 -1.90 2.77
C ASP A 327 -22.53 -0.79 1.72
N LEU A 328 -23.06 0.37 2.10
CA LEU A 328 -23.13 1.55 1.26
C LEU A 328 -22.62 2.78 2.01
N GLU A 329 -21.60 3.41 1.45
CA GLU A 329 -21.07 4.69 1.91
C GLU A 329 -21.21 5.72 0.79
N ILE A 330 -21.95 6.80 1.05
CA ILE A 330 -22.11 7.92 0.11
C ILE A 330 -21.65 9.19 0.76
N LYS A 331 -20.61 9.79 0.18
CA LYS A 331 -20.11 11.11 0.55
C LYS A 331 -20.38 12.07 -0.59
N SER A 332 -21.15 13.10 -0.33
CA SER A 332 -21.63 14.05 -1.33
C SER A 332 -21.68 15.45 -0.73
N LYS A 333 -21.73 16.49 -1.56
CA LYS A 333 -21.91 17.88 -1.09
C LYS A 333 -23.30 18.11 -0.51
N ALA A 334 -24.30 17.36 -0.97
CA ALA A 334 -25.66 17.41 -0.44
C ALA A 334 -26.37 16.10 -0.76
N ILE A 335 -27.11 15.56 0.22
CA ILE A 335 -27.94 14.36 0.08
C ILE A 335 -29.32 14.65 0.67
N THR A 336 -30.37 14.51 -0.14
CA THR A 336 -31.76 14.63 0.34
C THR A 336 -32.43 13.26 0.53
N GLY A 337 -33.54 13.23 1.25
CA GLY A 337 -34.35 12.02 1.42
C GLY A 337 -34.92 11.51 0.10
N SER A 338 -35.40 12.40 -0.77
CA SER A 338 -35.85 12.01 -2.11
C SER A 338 -34.76 11.34 -2.92
N ASP A 339 -33.52 11.82 -2.79
CA ASP A 339 -32.37 11.28 -3.53
C ASP A 339 -32.05 9.85 -3.11
N ILE A 340 -31.87 9.67 -1.80
CA ILE A 340 -31.43 8.40 -1.25
C ILE A 340 -32.58 7.38 -1.24
N GLY A 341 -33.82 7.83 -1.20
CA GLY A 341 -34.97 6.93 -1.07
C GLY A 341 -35.26 6.06 -2.26
N ILE A 342 -35.03 6.61 -3.46
CA ILE A 342 -35.12 5.83 -4.69
C ILE A 342 -34.09 4.69 -4.67
N LEU A 343 -32.89 4.96 -4.15
CA LEU A 343 -31.82 3.97 -4.03
C LEU A 343 -32.11 2.94 -2.94
N LEU A 344 -32.48 3.38 -1.73
CA LEU A 344 -32.73 2.48 -0.60
C LEU A 344 -33.92 1.54 -0.84
N GLN A 345 -34.94 1.98 -1.58
CA GLN A 345 -36.05 1.11 -2.00
C GLN A 345 -35.58 -0.13 -2.78
N ARG A 346 -34.40 -0.06 -3.42
CA ARG A 346 -33.81 -1.13 -4.24
C ARG A 346 -32.69 -1.91 -3.52
N CYS A 347 -32.42 -1.62 -2.25
CA CYS A 347 -31.30 -2.21 -1.50
C CYS A 347 -31.78 -2.87 -0.19
N GLU A 348 -32.66 -3.87 -0.28
CA GLU A 348 -33.31 -4.48 0.90
C GLU A 348 -32.36 -5.23 1.86
N GLN A 349 -31.20 -5.68 1.38
CA GLN A 349 -30.20 -6.43 2.17
C GLN A 349 -29.19 -5.53 2.89
N LEU A 350 -29.37 -4.20 2.80
CA LEU A 350 -28.42 -3.26 3.37
C LEU A 350 -28.36 -3.39 4.89
N ARG A 351 -27.14 -3.63 5.41
CA ARG A 351 -26.85 -3.74 6.85
C ARG A 351 -26.04 -2.55 7.35
N ARG A 352 -25.26 -1.90 6.48
CA ARG A 352 -24.44 -0.74 6.82
C ARG A 352 -24.70 0.38 5.83
N LEU A 353 -24.98 1.56 6.38
CA LEU A 353 -25.22 2.79 5.63
C LEU A 353 -24.41 3.93 6.27
N VAL A 354 -23.58 4.56 5.46
CA VAL A 354 -22.82 5.76 5.82
C VAL A 354 -23.20 6.86 4.85
N LEU A 355 -23.67 7.98 5.37
CA LEU A 355 -24.05 9.12 4.54
C LEU A 355 -23.43 10.41 5.09
N ASP A 356 -22.86 11.23 4.22
CA ASP A 356 -22.31 12.53 4.59
C ASP A 356 -23.01 13.69 3.87
N THR A 357 -23.19 14.80 4.59
CA THR A 357 -23.84 16.05 4.14
C THR A 357 -25.31 15.86 3.77
N CYS A 358 -26.04 15.12 4.61
CA CYS A 358 -27.47 14.87 4.51
C CYS A 358 -28.32 15.94 5.19
N ASP A 359 -29.52 16.15 4.63
CA ASP A 359 -30.63 16.80 5.32
C ASP A 359 -31.43 15.83 6.22
N GLU A 360 -32.47 16.35 6.87
CA GLU A 360 -33.34 15.58 7.76
C GLU A 360 -34.26 14.59 7.05
N SER A 361 -34.66 14.87 5.81
CA SER A 361 -35.64 14.07 5.08
C SER A 361 -35.14 12.64 4.77
N VAL A 362 -33.83 12.43 4.83
CA VAL A 362 -33.15 11.13 4.73
C VAL A 362 -33.65 10.13 5.77
N PHE A 363 -34.02 10.58 6.97
CA PHE A 363 -34.41 9.67 8.03
C PHE A 363 -35.71 8.93 7.70
N ASP A 364 -36.78 9.63 7.33
CA ASP A 364 -38.09 9.04 6.99
C ASP A 364 -37.96 7.89 5.98
N VAL A 365 -37.02 8.07 5.07
CA VAL A 365 -36.69 7.15 4.01
C VAL A 365 -35.90 5.94 4.49
N ILE A 366 -34.89 6.14 5.33
CA ILE A 366 -34.12 5.04 5.97
C ILE A 366 -35.06 4.10 6.73
N ASN A 367 -35.94 4.64 7.57
CA ASN A 367 -36.87 3.82 8.36
C ASN A 367 -37.89 3.10 7.48
N ARG A 368 -38.29 3.70 6.35
CA ARG A 368 -39.23 3.08 5.42
C ARG A 368 -38.61 1.92 4.62
N TYR A 369 -37.37 2.08 4.16
CA TYR A 369 -36.79 1.16 3.16
C TYR A 369 -35.64 0.28 3.66
N THR A 370 -35.07 0.53 4.84
CA THR A 370 -33.95 -0.26 5.38
C THR A 370 -34.25 -0.87 6.75
N PRO A 371 -35.25 -1.77 6.86
CA PRO A 371 -35.65 -2.35 8.15
C PRO A 371 -34.57 -3.23 8.79
N ASN A 372 -33.64 -3.77 7.99
CA ASN A 372 -32.57 -4.66 8.44
C ASN A 372 -31.25 -3.94 8.77
N LEU A 373 -31.25 -2.60 8.77
CA LEU A 373 -30.04 -1.82 8.96
C LEU A 373 -29.47 -2.02 10.37
N GLU A 374 -28.19 -2.41 10.46
CA GLU A 374 -27.49 -2.66 11.71
C GLU A 374 -26.52 -1.53 12.08
N ILE A 375 -25.94 -0.87 11.07
CA ILE A 375 -24.93 0.17 11.22
C ILE A 375 -25.39 1.41 10.45
N LEU A 376 -25.52 2.53 11.15
CA LEU A 376 -25.80 3.83 10.55
C LEU A 376 -24.75 4.84 10.99
N ALA A 377 -24.14 5.50 10.02
CA ALA A 377 -23.26 6.64 10.23
C ALA A 377 -23.80 7.83 9.43
N TYR A 378 -23.99 8.96 10.11
CA TYR A 378 -24.66 10.14 9.55
C TYR A 378 -23.80 11.39 9.75
N ASN A 379 -23.53 12.10 8.65
CA ASN A 379 -22.76 13.35 8.55
C ASN A 379 -21.34 13.26 9.13
N THR A 380 -20.67 12.14 8.96
CA THR A 380 -19.38 11.80 9.60
C THR A 380 -18.15 12.51 9.07
N ASN A 381 -18.26 13.34 8.04
CA ASN A 381 -17.11 13.93 7.36
C ASN A 381 -17.35 15.43 7.14
N PHE A 382 -17.26 16.22 8.21
CA PHE A 382 -17.01 17.66 8.08
C PHE A 382 -15.51 17.88 8.26
N ASP A 383 -14.87 18.35 7.20
CA ASP A 383 -13.42 18.43 7.04
C ASP A 383 -12.80 19.39 8.08
N ILE A 384 -12.07 18.85 9.07
CA ILE A 384 -11.37 19.64 10.10
C ILE A 384 -10.22 20.45 9.48
N GLU A 385 -9.66 20.02 8.34
CA GLU A 385 -8.54 20.70 7.70
C GLU A 385 -8.92 22.08 7.11
N GLN A 386 -10.20 22.32 6.78
CA GLN A 386 -10.67 23.66 6.39
C GLN A 386 -10.87 24.61 7.59
N LEU A 387 -11.06 24.08 8.81
CA LEU A 387 -11.22 24.87 10.04
C LEU A 387 -9.88 25.31 10.65
N GLN A 388 -8.79 24.60 10.35
CA GLN A 388 -7.46 24.96 10.86
C GLN A 388 -6.74 26.03 10.01
N GLN A 389 -7.22 26.29 8.79
CA GLN A 389 -6.66 27.33 7.90
C GLN A 389 -7.36 28.70 8.05
N SER A 390 -8.58 28.74 8.60
CA SER A 390 -9.27 29.97 8.95
C SER A 390 -9.02 30.34 10.41
N GLY A 391 -7.88 30.98 10.65
CA GLY A 391 -7.57 31.57 11.96
C GLY A 391 -8.73 32.45 12.46
N SER A 392 -9.12 32.24 13.72
CA SER A 392 -10.08 33.06 14.48
C SER A 392 -11.28 33.58 13.68
N GLY A 393 -12.20 32.70 13.32
CA GLY A 393 -13.52 33.10 12.84
C GLY A 393 -14.57 32.32 13.59
N ASN A 394 -15.36 32.98 14.43
CA ASN A 394 -16.66 32.47 14.84
C ASN A 394 -17.37 32.00 13.58
N ILE A 395 -17.56 30.68 13.42
CA ILE A 395 -18.54 30.16 12.49
C ILE A 395 -19.85 30.81 12.95
N SER A 396 -20.41 31.68 12.12
CA SER A 396 -21.71 32.23 12.45
C SER A 396 -22.68 31.05 12.60
N GLU A 397 -23.37 30.96 13.74
CA GLU A 397 -24.47 30.01 13.99
C GLU A 397 -25.51 29.98 12.84
N ALA A 398 -25.47 30.94 11.92
CA ALA A 398 -26.31 31.06 10.74
C ALA A 398 -26.00 30.08 9.58
N GLU A 399 -24.85 29.39 9.54
CA GLU A 399 -24.55 28.39 8.49
C GLU A 399 -24.85 26.94 8.93
N LEU A 400 -25.18 26.72 10.20
CA LEU A 400 -25.75 25.48 10.72
C LEU A 400 -27.28 25.61 10.73
N GLN A 401 -27.91 25.40 9.58
CA GLN A 401 -29.38 25.52 9.47
C GLN A 401 -30.07 24.61 10.50
N ASN A 402 -30.85 25.26 11.37
CA ASN A 402 -31.62 24.68 12.46
C ASN A 402 -32.47 23.48 11.99
N LEU A 403 -32.20 22.29 12.53
CA LEU A 403 -33.02 21.09 12.33
C LEU A 403 -34.17 21.09 13.35
N TYR A 404 -35.42 21.05 12.87
CA TYR A 404 -36.62 20.86 13.69
C TYR A 404 -37.44 19.70 13.12
N ILE A 405 -37.07 18.45 13.44
CA ILE A 405 -37.87 17.30 13.01
C ILE A 405 -39.03 17.07 14.00
N THR A 406 -40.25 17.31 13.52
CA THR A 406 -41.52 16.94 14.17
C THR A 406 -42.16 15.74 13.47
N HIS A 407 -41.59 14.53 13.61
CA HIS A 407 -42.35 13.31 13.33
C HIS A 407 -42.30 12.38 14.56
N PRO A 408 -43.44 12.10 15.23
CA PRO A 408 -43.48 11.44 16.53
C PRO A 408 -43.21 9.92 16.52
N ASP A 409 -43.22 9.25 15.35
CA ASP A 409 -43.27 7.78 15.25
C ASP A 409 -41.98 7.11 14.70
N PHE A 410 -40.88 7.86 14.58
CA PHE A 410 -39.64 7.33 14.02
C PHE A 410 -38.87 6.45 15.02
N THR A 411 -38.54 5.21 14.64
CA THR A 411 -37.81 4.26 15.51
C THR A 411 -36.76 3.44 14.75
N LEU A 412 -35.52 3.41 15.25
CA LEU A 412 -34.38 2.70 14.63
C LEU A 412 -34.28 1.24 15.13
N ASN A 413 -35.29 0.42 14.82
CA ASN A 413 -35.57 -0.81 15.57
C ASN A 413 -34.50 -1.92 15.55
N ASN A 414 -33.49 -1.86 14.68
CA ASN A 414 -32.45 -2.91 14.58
C ASN A 414 -31.01 -2.39 14.65
N ILE A 415 -30.82 -1.08 14.87
CA ILE A 415 -29.49 -0.49 14.85
C ILE A 415 -28.67 -0.96 16.06
N LYS A 416 -27.52 -1.55 15.78
CA LYS A 416 -26.51 -1.95 16.77
C LYS A 416 -25.42 -0.89 16.93
N ASN A 417 -25.06 -0.22 15.84
CA ASN A 417 -24.01 0.79 15.79
C ASN A 417 -24.55 2.10 15.24
N LEU A 418 -24.49 3.15 16.05
CA LEU A 418 -24.90 4.49 15.64
C LEU A 418 -23.75 5.48 15.83
N THR A 419 -23.42 6.19 14.76
CA THR A 419 -22.45 7.29 14.76
C THR A 419 -23.09 8.54 14.16
N PHE A 420 -22.96 9.68 14.84
CA PHE A 420 -23.38 10.97 14.30
C PHE A 420 -22.43 12.10 14.71
N TRP A 421 -22.42 13.17 13.90
CA TRP A 421 -21.50 14.30 14.00
C TRP A 421 -22.26 15.63 13.85
N SER A 422 -21.90 16.65 14.64
CA SER A 422 -22.37 18.06 14.55
C SER A 422 -23.89 18.20 14.38
N CYS A 423 -24.64 17.65 15.33
CA CYS A 423 -26.10 17.57 15.28
C CYS A 423 -26.80 18.69 16.07
N THR A 424 -26.35 19.95 15.93
CA THR A 424 -27.03 21.11 16.52
C THR A 424 -28.44 21.23 15.96
N GLY A 425 -29.47 20.89 16.75
CA GLY A 425 -30.88 20.81 16.33
C GLY A 425 -31.42 19.39 16.13
N ALA A 426 -30.61 18.43 15.65
CA ALA A 426 -31.03 17.04 15.45
C ALA A 426 -31.08 16.21 16.75
N GLN A 427 -30.61 16.76 17.87
CA GLN A 427 -30.51 16.05 19.16
C GLN A 427 -31.83 15.46 19.62
N GLN A 428 -32.92 16.24 19.60
CA GLN A 428 -34.24 15.74 20.01
C GLN A 428 -34.70 14.58 19.15
N PHE A 429 -34.36 14.61 17.87
CA PHE A 429 -34.64 13.51 16.96
C PHE A 429 -33.81 12.28 17.32
N ILE A 430 -32.49 12.39 17.43
CA ILE A 430 -31.63 11.24 17.79
C ILE A 430 -32.10 10.60 19.09
N VAL A 431 -32.39 11.44 20.10
CA VAL A 431 -33.02 11.05 21.36
C VAL A 431 -34.29 10.24 21.14
N ARG A 432 -35.27 10.75 20.38
CA ARG A 432 -36.52 10.00 20.09
C ARG A 432 -36.25 8.70 19.32
N SER A 433 -35.37 8.74 18.33
CA SER A 433 -35.05 7.64 17.41
C SER A 433 -34.39 6.47 18.11
N ILE A 434 -33.51 6.72 19.10
CA ILE A 434 -32.87 5.66 19.88
C ILE A 434 -33.68 5.24 21.11
N ARG A 435 -34.62 6.08 21.58
CA ARG A 435 -35.39 5.89 22.82
C ARG A 435 -36.00 4.51 22.97
N ASN A 436 -36.53 3.98 21.87
CA ASN A 436 -37.26 2.72 21.83
C ASN A 436 -36.38 1.55 21.33
N THR A 437 -35.09 1.79 21.08
CA THR A 437 -34.19 0.77 20.55
C THR A 437 -33.62 -0.08 21.69
N ASN A 438 -33.77 -1.39 21.59
CA ASN A 438 -33.19 -2.35 22.54
C ASN A 438 -31.95 -3.08 21.97
N THR A 439 -31.66 -2.81 20.70
CA THR A 439 -30.62 -3.46 19.90
C THR A 439 -29.30 -2.68 19.89
N LEU A 440 -29.30 -1.39 20.24
CA LEU A 440 -28.11 -0.54 20.24
C LEU A 440 -27.03 -1.09 21.20
N ARG A 441 -25.79 -1.14 20.70
CA ARG A 441 -24.62 -1.66 21.42
C ARG A 441 -23.46 -0.66 21.39
N HIS A 442 -23.28 0.05 20.29
CA HIS A 442 -22.19 0.98 20.09
C HIS A 442 -22.76 2.34 19.72
N LEU A 443 -22.39 3.36 20.49
CA LEU A 443 -22.77 4.75 20.24
C LEU A 443 -21.52 5.61 20.11
N CYS A 444 -21.44 6.40 19.04
CA CYS A 444 -20.41 7.39 18.83
C CYS A 444 -21.04 8.76 18.55
N VAL A 445 -20.67 9.74 19.36
CA VAL A 445 -21.20 11.12 19.32
C VAL A 445 -20.04 12.07 19.10
N ILE A 446 -20.13 12.92 18.09
CA ILE A 446 -19.06 13.82 17.68
C ILE A 446 -19.61 15.25 17.57
N ASN A 447 -18.93 16.24 18.16
CA ASN A 447 -19.27 17.66 18.07
C ASN A 447 -20.72 17.98 18.52
N VAL A 448 -21.06 17.73 19.78
CA VAL A 448 -22.42 17.93 20.30
C VAL A 448 -22.42 18.81 21.55
N HIS A 449 -23.18 19.91 21.50
CA HIS A 449 -23.16 20.97 22.53
C HIS A 449 -24.22 20.82 23.63
N ASP A 450 -25.26 20.00 23.42
CA ASP A 450 -26.27 19.67 24.44
C ASP A 450 -26.43 18.15 24.53
N MET A 451 -26.18 17.62 25.72
CA MET A 451 -26.17 16.18 26.01
C MET A 451 -27.31 15.76 26.91
N ASP A 452 -28.09 16.68 27.49
CA ASP A 452 -29.01 16.33 28.57
C ASP A 452 -30.12 15.40 28.08
N GLY A 453 -30.76 15.71 26.95
CA GLY A 453 -31.75 14.82 26.34
C GLY A 453 -31.18 13.46 25.92
N LEU A 454 -29.92 13.43 25.44
CA LEU A 454 -29.25 12.18 25.08
C LEU A 454 -29.00 11.32 26.32
N ILE A 455 -28.49 11.91 27.40
CA ILE A 455 -28.21 11.19 28.64
C ILE A 455 -29.51 10.68 29.26
N GLU A 456 -30.58 11.48 29.29
CA GLU A 456 -31.91 11.03 29.74
C GLU A 456 -32.41 9.82 28.95
N THR A 457 -32.14 9.79 27.65
CA THR A 457 -32.49 8.66 26.79
C THR A 457 -31.63 7.43 27.10
N LEU A 458 -30.33 7.62 27.24
CA LEU A 458 -29.41 6.54 27.66
C LEU A 458 -29.75 6.00 29.06
N MET A 459 -30.38 6.82 29.91
CA MET A 459 -30.85 6.45 31.25
C MET A 459 -32.09 5.53 31.25
N ILE A 460 -32.79 5.37 30.14
CA ILE A 460 -33.90 4.42 30.02
C ILE A 460 -33.54 3.21 29.16
N MET A 461 -32.58 3.35 28.24
CA MET A 461 -32.10 2.24 27.39
C MET A 461 -31.26 1.20 28.14
N PRO A 462 -31.16 -0.05 27.64
CA PRO A 462 -30.18 -1.02 28.12
C PRO A 462 -28.73 -0.46 28.04
N PRO A 463 -27.81 -0.92 28.90
CA PRO A 463 -26.42 -0.48 28.84
C PRO A 463 -25.78 -0.79 27.48
N LEU A 464 -25.01 0.16 26.96
CA LEU A 464 -24.22 0.01 25.74
C LEU A 464 -22.97 -0.83 26.00
N LEU A 465 -22.43 -1.48 24.96
CA LEU A 465 -21.14 -2.15 24.97
C LEU A 465 -19.98 -1.16 24.76
N THR A 466 -20.18 -0.17 23.88
CA THR A 466 -19.22 0.89 23.60
C THR A 466 -19.90 2.26 23.61
N LEU A 467 -19.25 3.22 24.27
CA LEU A 467 -19.62 4.62 24.26
C LEU A 467 -18.42 5.45 23.82
N LYS A 468 -18.58 6.26 22.77
CA LYS A 468 -17.57 7.18 22.28
C LYS A 468 -18.12 8.59 22.24
N PHE A 469 -17.48 9.52 22.93
CA PHE A 469 -17.72 10.96 22.79
C PHE A 469 -16.47 11.64 22.23
N TRP A 470 -16.68 12.55 21.30
CA TRP A 470 -15.64 13.38 20.73
C TRP A 470 -16.15 14.81 20.61
N ASP A 471 -15.39 15.78 21.10
CA ASP A 471 -15.77 17.20 21.03
C ASP A 471 -17.18 17.45 21.58
N VAL A 472 -17.44 16.90 22.76
CA VAL A 472 -18.74 17.01 23.43
C VAL A 472 -18.58 18.00 24.58
N ASN A 473 -19.03 19.23 24.32
CA ASN A 473 -18.80 20.38 25.17
C ASN A 473 -20.14 20.95 25.63
N SER A 474 -20.57 20.53 26.83
CA SER A 474 -21.74 21.07 27.51
C SER A 474 -21.49 21.16 29.01
N ILE A 475 -21.81 22.31 29.62
CA ILE A 475 -21.50 22.59 31.04
C ILE A 475 -22.52 21.91 31.98
N THR A 476 -23.72 21.55 31.51
CA THR A 476 -24.83 21.06 32.36
C THR A 476 -24.83 19.54 32.59
N GLY A 477 -24.28 18.75 31.66
CA GLY A 477 -24.42 17.29 31.65
C GLY A 477 -23.58 16.50 32.66
N ARG A 478 -22.71 17.14 33.48
CA ARG A 478 -21.77 16.43 34.38
C ARG A 478 -22.49 15.50 35.37
N SER A 479 -23.48 16.03 36.08
CA SER A 479 -24.27 15.25 37.05
C SER A 479 -25.07 14.13 36.38
N SER A 480 -25.58 14.39 35.18
CA SER A 480 -26.33 13.43 34.38
C SER A 480 -25.43 12.26 33.92
N LEU A 481 -24.20 12.54 33.47
CA LEU A 481 -23.22 11.51 33.10
C LEU A 481 -22.81 10.64 34.28
N ILE A 482 -22.59 11.24 35.46
CA ILE A 482 -22.29 10.48 36.68
C ILE A 482 -23.42 9.50 36.98
N ARG A 483 -24.67 9.99 36.99
CA ARG A 483 -25.86 9.13 37.21
C ARG A 483 -26.00 8.03 36.17
N LEU A 484 -25.62 8.30 34.91
CA LEU A 484 -25.59 7.32 33.84
C LEU A 484 -24.59 6.20 34.11
N PHE A 485 -23.35 6.53 34.47
CA PHE A 485 -22.34 5.51 34.77
C PHE A 485 -22.68 4.72 36.04
N GLU A 486 -23.21 5.36 37.08
CA GLU A 486 -23.71 4.67 38.27
C GLU A 486 -24.87 3.71 37.96
N ARG A 487 -25.76 4.10 37.04
CA ARG A 487 -26.82 3.22 36.55
C ARG A 487 -26.22 2.04 35.78
N TYR A 488 -25.30 2.28 34.86
CA TYR A 488 -24.64 1.21 34.10
C TYR A 488 -23.91 0.24 35.02
N ALA A 489 -23.21 0.73 36.05
CA ALA A 489 -22.57 -0.08 37.07
C ALA A 489 -23.57 -0.96 37.84
N ARG A 490 -24.73 -0.42 38.21
CA ARG A 490 -25.81 -1.21 38.86
C ARG A 490 -26.42 -2.25 37.92
N ALA A 491 -26.50 -1.95 36.62
CA ALA A 491 -27.07 -2.82 35.61
C ALA A 491 -26.21 -4.07 35.32
N VAL A 492 -24.90 -4.04 35.62
CA VAL A 492 -23.98 -5.19 35.46
C VAL A 492 -24.51 -6.47 36.12
N LYS A 493 -25.20 -6.35 37.26
CA LYS A 493 -25.74 -7.51 38.00
C LYS A 493 -27.01 -8.11 37.39
N LYS A 494 -27.66 -7.41 36.45
CA LYS A 494 -29.01 -7.74 35.96
C LYS A 494 -29.08 -7.89 34.44
N SER A 495 -28.08 -7.43 33.71
CA SER A 495 -28.04 -7.38 32.25
C SER A 495 -26.86 -8.19 31.74
N HIS A 496 -27.06 -8.92 30.63
CA HIS A 496 -25.97 -9.55 29.87
C HIS A 496 -25.14 -8.53 29.08
N LEU A 497 -25.58 -7.27 29.03
CA LEU A 497 -24.94 -6.16 28.33
C LEU A 497 -24.46 -5.11 29.32
N THR A 498 -23.20 -4.75 29.20
CA THR A 498 -22.52 -3.77 30.05
C THR A 498 -21.45 -3.03 29.25
N LEU A 499 -21.09 -1.82 29.71
CA LEU A 499 -20.09 -1.01 29.05
C LEU A 499 -18.70 -1.65 29.20
N ASN A 500 -18.10 -1.96 28.06
CA ASN A 500 -16.77 -2.57 27.96
C ASN A 500 -15.75 -1.58 27.40
N GLN A 501 -16.20 -0.63 26.57
CA GLN A 501 -15.31 0.31 25.90
C GLN A 501 -15.79 1.75 26.09
N ALA A 502 -14.89 2.61 26.55
CA ALA A 502 -15.12 4.05 26.69
C ALA A 502 -14.06 4.84 25.93
N TYR A 503 -14.50 5.76 25.10
CA TYR A 503 -13.64 6.66 24.33
C TYR A 503 -14.11 8.10 24.56
N PHE A 504 -13.22 8.95 25.05
CA PHE A 504 -13.51 10.37 25.25
C PHE A 504 -12.37 11.19 24.65
N GLY A 505 -12.68 12.09 23.71
CA GLY A 505 -11.71 13.00 23.13
C GLY A 505 -12.23 14.42 23.04
N PHE A 506 -11.41 15.43 23.37
CA PHE A 506 -11.82 16.84 23.30
C PHE A 506 -13.11 17.15 24.10
N CYS A 507 -13.33 16.45 25.21
CA CYS A 507 -14.53 16.60 26.02
C CYS A 507 -14.21 17.34 27.32
N ASP A 508 -14.51 18.64 27.38
CA ASP A 508 -14.27 19.45 28.58
C ASP A 508 -15.19 19.08 29.75
N ILE A 509 -16.27 18.36 29.46
CA ILE A 509 -17.18 17.89 30.48
C ILE A 509 -16.55 16.80 31.36
N ILE A 510 -15.62 15.99 30.83
CA ILE A 510 -15.04 14.84 31.52
C ILE A 510 -14.01 15.31 32.54
N SER A 511 -14.26 14.98 33.81
CA SER A 511 -13.41 15.31 34.97
C SER A 511 -13.08 14.08 35.81
N ASP A 512 -12.24 14.26 36.83
CA ASP A 512 -11.89 13.21 37.78
C ASP A 512 -13.12 12.61 38.50
N GLU A 513 -14.14 13.41 38.79
CA GLU A 513 -15.40 12.92 39.36
C GLU A 513 -16.14 11.97 38.41
N ILE A 514 -16.17 12.30 37.12
CA ILE A 514 -16.78 11.45 36.08
C ILE A 514 -15.97 10.19 35.88
N LEU A 515 -14.63 10.27 35.89
CA LEU A 515 -13.77 9.08 35.88
C LEU A 515 -14.03 8.19 37.10
N SER A 516 -14.20 8.79 38.29
CA SER A 516 -14.56 8.04 39.50
C SER A 516 -15.89 7.30 39.34
N ALA A 517 -16.91 7.93 38.75
CA ALA A 517 -18.17 7.25 38.44
C ALA A 517 -18.00 6.13 37.40
N LEU A 518 -17.18 6.35 36.37
CA LEU A 518 -16.86 5.35 35.34
C LEU A 518 -16.20 4.09 35.94
N THR A 519 -15.36 4.25 36.98
CA THR A 519 -14.70 3.11 37.65
C THR A 519 -15.65 2.13 38.34
N ALA A 520 -16.90 2.55 38.61
CA ALA A 520 -17.91 1.65 39.15
C ALA A 520 -18.33 0.56 38.15
N ILE A 521 -18.05 0.76 36.85
CA ILE A 521 -18.33 -0.20 35.78
C ILE A 521 -17.19 -1.21 35.69
N ASN A 522 -17.28 -2.26 36.51
CA ASN A 522 -16.29 -3.33 36.60
C ASN A 522 -16.31 -4.33 35.42
N THR A 523 -16.72 -3.90 34.23
CA THR A 523 -16.63 -4.66 32.98
C THR A 523 -15.83 -3.93 31.92
N LEU A 524 -15.30 -2.75 32.23
CA LEU A 524 -14.57 -1.89 31.31
C LEU A 524 -13.19 -2.50 31.02
N GLN A 525 -12.89 -2.80 29.76
CA GLN A 525 -11.60 -3.38 29.33
C GLN A 525 -10.81 -2.45 28.43
N LYS A 526 -11.48 -1.55 27.69
CA LYS A 526 -10.82 -0.64 26.75
C LYS A 526 -11.14 0.82 27.05
N ILE A 527 -10.08 1.61 27.21
CA ILE A 527 -10.19 3.04 27.46
C ILE A 527 -9.31 3.78 26.46
N THR A 528 -9.86 4.83 25.85
CA THR A 528 -9.10 5.83 25.13
C THR A 528 -9.49 7.21 25.61
N PHE A 529 -8.50 7.99 26.04
CA PHE A 529 -8.66 9.39 26.36
C PHE A 529 -7.76 10.23 25.46
N ARG A 530 -8.33 11.30 24.92
CA ARG A 530 -7.59 12.26 24.10
C ARG A 530 -7.90 13.69 24.51
N GLN A 531 -6.87 14.47 24.83
CA GLN A 531 -7.02 15.91 25.06
C GLN A 531 -8.15 16.26 26.06
N LEU A 532 -8.21 15.54 27.18
CA LEU A 532 -9.14 15.84 28.27
C LEU A 532 -8.46 16.80 29.25
N ILE A 533 -8.86 18.07 29.21
CA ILE A 533 -8.19 19.13 29.98
C ILE A 533 -8.56 19.15 31.47
N ASN A 534 -9.72 18.59 31.84
CA ASN A 534 -10.25 18.59 33.21
C ASN A 534 -10.02 17.27 33.97
N VAL A 535 -9.23 16.37 33.39
CA VAL A 535 -8.81 15.11 34.02
C VAL A 535 -7.38 15.28 34.53
N SER A 536 -7.11 14.95 35.79
CA SER A 536 -5.78 14.99 36.37
C SER A 536 -5.07 13.64 36.32
N GLY A 537 -3.74 13.63 36.46
CA GLY A 537 -2.98 12.40 36.68
C GLY A 537 -3.43 11.62 37.93
N GLY A 538 -3.87 12.32 38.97
CA GLY A 538 -4.44 11.70 40.18
C GLY A 538 -5.76 10.96 39.91
N GLY A 539 -6.64 11.54 39.09
CA GLY A 539 -7.87 10.90 38.65
C GLY A 539 -7.61 9.63 37.83
N ILE A 540 -6.65 9.70 36.91
CA ILE A 540 -6.22 8.54 36.10
C ILE A 540 -5.62 7.43 36.98
N ASN A 541 -4.76 7.77 37.94
CA ASN A 541 -4.17 6.80 38.86
C ASN A 541 -5.23 6.09 39.69
N SER A 542 -6.16 6.84 40.29
CA SER A 542 -7.30 6.30 41.04
C SER A 542 -8.16 5.36 40.18
N MET A 543 -8.34 5.69 38.89
CA MET A 543 -9.05 4.85 37.95
C MET A 543 -8.32 3.54 37.67
N PHE A 544 -7.03 3.59 37.37
CA PHE A 544 -6.21 2.40 37.12
C PHE A 544 -6.13 1.47 38.33
N ASP A 545 -6.00 2.02 39.54
CA ASP A 545 -5.98 1.22 40.77
C ASP A 545 -7.25 0.37 40.95
N LYS A 546 -8.40 0.94 40.59
CA LYS A 546 -9.71 0.26 40.66
C LYS A 546 -9.92 -0.75 39.52
N LEU A 547 -9.40 -0.47 38.32
CA LEU A 547 -9.63 -1.29 37.12
C LEU A 547 -8.44 -2.20 36.74
N LYS A 548 -7.41 -2.29 37.59
CA LYS A 548 -6.14 -2.99 37.33
C LYS A 548 -6.23 -4.46 36.88
N SER A 549 -7.31 -5.15 37.23
CA SER A 549 -7.52 -6.56 36.90
C SER A 549 -8.33 -6.79 35.62
N GLN A 550 -8.71 -5.72 34.92
CA GLN A 550 -9.70 -5.77 33.82
C GLN A 550 -9.22 -5.10 32.55
N LEU A 551 -8.52 -3.97 32.66
CA LEU A 551 -8.08 -3.22 31.48
C LEU A 551 -7.10 -4.02 30.63
N THR A 552 -7.43 -4.14 29.36
CA THR A 552 -6.60 -4.76 28.33
C THR A 552 -6.05 -3.72 27.37
N TYR A 553 -6.78 -2.64 27.12
CA TYR A 553 -6.42 -1.61 26.15
C TYR A 553 -6.46 -0.24 26.82
N VAL A 554 -5.34 0.48 26.78
CA VAL A 554 -5.25 1.86 27.27
C VAL A 554 -4.60 2.73 26.19
N SER A 555 -5.26 3.83 25.86
CA SER A 555 -4.71 4.87 24.99
C SER A 555 -4.88 6.23 25.65
N LEU A 556 -3.78 6.90 25.93
CA LEU A 556 -3.73 8.27 26.43
C LEU A 556 -3.02 9.12 25.38
N GLU A 557 -3.74 10.05 24.77
CA GLU A 557 -3.23 10.87 23.66
C GLU A 557 -3.38 12.35 23.97
N ASN A 558 -2.33 13.15 23.79
CA ASN A 558 -2.38 14.61 23.97
C ASN A 558 -2.97 15.05 25.32
N MET A 559 -2.57 14.37 26.41
CA MET A 559 -3.09 14.61 27.75
C MET A 559 -2.08 15.39 28.58
N ASN A 560 -2.27 16.71 28.66
CA ASN A 560 -1.33 17.65 29.29
C ASN A 560 -1.21 17.52 30.82
N SER A 561 -2.07 16.72 31.46
CA SER A 561 -2.05 16.48 32.90
C SER A 561 -1.30 15.20 33.31
N ILE A 562 -0.79 14.44 32.34
CA ILE A 562 -0.17 13.13 32.54
C ILE A 562 1.35 13.29 32.64
N THR A 563 1.90 12.83 33.76
CA THR A 563 3.34 12.88 34.08
C THR A 563 3.93 11.47 34.20
N ASP A 564 5.24 11.40 34.41
CA ASP A 564 5.96 10.16 34.74
C ASP A 564 5.26 9.35 35.85
N ASP A 565 4.87 10.01 36.95
CA ASP A 565 4.19 9.35 38.07
C ASP A 565 2.89 8.66 37.64
N THR A 566 2.19 9.23 36.65
CA THR A 566 0.91 8.69 36.16
C THR A 566 1.14 7.47 35.28
N ILE A 567 2.10 7.56 34.35
CA ILE A 567 2.36 6.43 33.45
C ILE A 567 2.98 5.25 34.20
N ILE A 568 3.76 5.47 35.27
CA ILE A 568 4.35 4.39 36.08
C ILE A 568 3.26 3.47 36.69
N VAL A 569 2.10 4.02 37.04
CA VAL A 569 0.97 3.25 37.59
C VAL A 569 0.38 2.29 36.55
N ILE A 570 0.49 2.59 35.25
CA ILE A 570 0.06 1.71 34.14
C ILE A 570 0.78 0.36 34.20
N GLY A 571 2.01 0.32 34.69
CA GLY A 571 2.77 -0.93 34.90
C GLY A 571 2.08 -1.92 35.85
N SER A 572 1.10 -1.49 36.66
CA SER A 572 0.33 -2.36 37.55
C SER A 572 -0.84 -3.09 36.87
N LEU A 573 -1.16 -2.77 35.62
CA LEU A 573 -2.29 -3.32 34.88
C LEU A 573 -1.98 -4.76 34.41
N LYS A 574 -2.61 -5.75 35.05
CA LYS A 574 -2.24 -7.18 34.90
C LYS A 574 -2.68 -7.83 33.60
N LYS A 575 -3.56 -7.20 32.83
CA LYS A 575 -4.13 -7.75 31.58
C LYS A 575 -3.86 -6.88 30.35
N LEU A 576 -3.04 -5.85 30.50
CA LEU A 576 -2.78 -4.87 29.45
C LEU A 576 -2.08 -5.56 28.26
N ASN A 577 -2.70 -5.47 27.08
CA ASN A 577 -2.18 -5.98 25.82
C ASN A 577 -1.85 -4.87 24.81
N TYR A 578 -2.48 -3.71 24.95
CA TYR A 578 -2.25 -2.56 24.08
C TYR A 578 -2.06 -1.31 24.94
N LEU A 579 -0.99 -0.58 24.66
CA LEU A 579 -0.69 0.70 25.28
C LEU A 579 -0.31 1.73 24.22
N ASN A 580 -1.00 2.86 24.22
CA ASN A 580 -0.65 4.04 23.42
C ASN A 580 -0.44 5.25 24.35
N LEU A 581 0.75 5.83 24.30
CA LEU A 581 1.16 7.04 25.03
C LEU A 581 1.72 8.04 24.01
N SER A 582 0.81 8.71 23.30
CA SER A 582 1.17 9.65 22.23
C SER A 582 0.93 11.10 22.66
N ALA A 583 1.81 12.00 22.25
CA ALA A 583 1.79 13.43 22.56
C ALA A 583 1.62 13.73 24.06
N LEU A 584 2.39 13.08 24.94
CA LEU A 584 2.37 13.37 26.38
C LEU A 584 3.51 14.32 26.74
N ASP A 585 3.22 15.61 26.81
CA ASP A 585 4.23 16.69 26.96
C ASP A 585 5.04 16.64 28.26
N TYR A 586 4.51 16.02 29.31
CA TYR A 586 5.15 15.96 30.64
C TYR A 586 5.65 14.56 31.03
N VAL A 587 5.75 13.66 30.05
CA VAL A 587 6.35 12.34 30.21
C VAL A 587 7.78 12.37 29.68
N THR A 588 8.72 11.97 30.52
CA THR A 588 10.15 11.93 30.22
C THR A 588 10.62 10.51 29.93
N ASP A 589 11.82 10.39 29.36
CA ASP A 589 12.49 9.09 29.15
C ASP A 589 12.65 8.29 30.46
N LYS A 590 12.80 8.98 31.60
CA LYS A 590 12.88 8.33 32.91
C LYS A 590 11.56 7.61 33.24
N GLY A 591 10.42 8.29 33.04
CA GLY A 591 9.10 7.68 33.25
C GLY A 591 8.86 6.49 32.34
N ILE A 592 9.25 6.58 31.07
CA ILE A 592 9.14 5.46 30.12
C ILE A 592 10.02 4.28 30.55
N TYR A 593 11.27 4.53 30.95
CA TYR A 593 12.16 3.48 31.43
C TYR A 593 11.58 2.75 32.65
N GLU A 594 11.07 3.49 33.63
CA GLU A 594 10.45 2.91 34.83
C GLU A 594 9.16 2.14 34.50
N LEU A 595 8.34 2.64 33.59
CA LEU A 595 7.15 1.94 33.09
C LEU A 595 7.52 0.61 32.44
N LEU A 596 8.48 0.61 31.51
CA LEU A 596 8.94 -0.59 30.82
C LEU A 596 9.50 -1.63 31.79
N GLY A 597 10.17 -1.20 32.87
CA GLY A 597 10.64 -2.09 33.93
C GLY A 597 9.53 -2.76 34.74
N ARG A 598 8.31 -2.21 34.73
CA ARG A 598 7.14 -2.74 35.45
C ARG A 598 6.18 -3.53 34.55
N LEU A 599 6.17 -3.25 33.25
CA LEU A 599 5.36 -3.98 32.30
C LEU A 599 5.89 -5.40 32.13
N SER A 600 4.99 -6.39 32.19
CA SER A 600 5.36 -7.76 31.88
C SER A 600 5.48 -7.93 30.36
N PRO A 601 6.68 -8.25 29.81
CA PRO A 601 6.88 -8.36 28.37
C PRO A 601 6.10 -9.53 27.73
N MET A 602 5.57 -10.47 28.53
CA MET A 602 4.75 -11.57 28.03
C MET A 602 3.27 -11.19 27.79
N LEU A 603 2.82 -10.00 28.21
CA LEU A 603 1.41 -9.59 28.14
C LEU A 603 1.13 -8.49 27.10
N LEU A 604 2.10 -7.63 26.81
CA LEU A 604 1.91 -6.50 25.90
C LEU A 604 2.20 -6.89 24.45
N SER A 605 1.17 -6.94 23.60
CA SER A 605 1.32 -7.23 22.16
C SER A 605 1.68 -6.01 21.34
N THR A 606 1.32 -4.80 21.81
CA THR A 606 1.51 -3.57 21.05
C THR A 606 1.78 -2.39 21.98
N LEU A 607 2.85 -1.66 21.69
CA LEU A 607 3.24 -0.44 22.38
C LEU A 607 3.45 0.68 21.35
N HIS A 608 2.65 1.73 21.42
CA HIS A 608 2.81 2.94 20.61
C HIS A 608 3.31 4.07 21.51
N LEU A 609 4.50 4.59 21.20
CA LEU A 609 5.10 5.75 21.85
C LEU A 609 5.35 6.81 20.78
N PHE A 610 4.72 7.97 20.94
CA PHE A 610 4.98 9.15 20.11
C PHE A 610 5.07 10.34 21.06
N LEU A 611 6.20 10.50 21.75
CA LEU A 611 6.37 11.61 22.69
C LEU A 611 6.84 12.85 21.92
N LEU A 612 6.23 13.99 22.20
CA LEU A 612 6.73 15.26 21.68
C LEU A 612 8.01 15.63 22.43
N PRO A 613 9.02 16.18 21.76
CA PRO A 613 10.21 16.68 22.45
C PRO A 613 9.78 17.75 23.44
N ILE A 614 10.13 17.56 24.72
CA ILE A 614 9.95 18.60 25.73
C ILE A 614 10.70 19.83 25.20
N PRO A 615 10.04 20.96 24.94
CA PRO A 615 10.76 22.17 24.56
C PRO A 615 11.75 22.47 25.68
N ASP A 616 13.04 22.52 25.33
CA ASP A 616 14.12 22.81 26.26
C ASP A 616 13.69 24.00 27.14
N LYS A 617 13.55 23.75 28.45
CA LYS A 617 13.36 24.82 29.43
C LYS A 617 14.60 25.71 29.35
N VAL A 618 14.44 26.88 28.74
CA VAL A 618 15.36 28.02 28.92
C VAL A 618 15.25 28.54 30.34
#